data_AF-A0A6B2QZD8-F1
#
_entry.id   AF-A0A6B2QZD8-F1
#
_cell.length_a   1.000
_cell.length_b   1.000
_cell.length_c   1.000
_cell.angle_alpha   90.00
_cell.angle_beta   90.00
_cell.angle_gamma   90.00
#
_symmetry.space_group_name_H-M   'P 1'
#
loop_
_entity.id
_entity.type
_entity.pdbx_description
1 polymer ?
#
loop_
_entity_poly.entity_id
_entity_poly.type
_entity_poly.pdbx_seq_one_letter_code
_entity_poly.pdbx_strand_id
1 'polypeptide(L)'
;MTVSIPNEDWWNRATTSTDNSTRNLAQVRKRMQNVSGLSYSIAVTREKEINAFAVNEDGRTLVIFTTGFLDEFGNDQDVLATTLGHELAHHKLGHTDKSRQESVAFAQSATSFVLGTVANIFVPFSGMLVSPAVKTATLTFNREDERDADALGMQWAMQAGYSPCGSYRFAKRMTELGQGTAVTFLSTHPVNTERMENADTVAKQKYKMSCVK
;
A
#
# COMPACT_ATOMS: atom_id res chain seq x y z
N MET A 1 20.28 -7.20 0.11
CA MET A 1 19.30 -8.30 0.19
C MET A 1 18.56 -8.43 -1.13
N THR A 2 18.50 -9.63 -1.70
CA THR A 2 17.75 -9.95 -2.91
C THR A 2 16.26 -10.04 -2.60
N VAL A 3 15.43 -9.34 -3.39
CA VAL A 3 13.97 -9.46 -3.32
C VAL A 3 13.59 -10.71 -4.09
N SER A 4 13.15 -11.75 -3.41
CA SER A 4 12.68 -12.96 -4.07
C SER A 4 11.24 -12.74 -4.50
N ILE A 5 10.98 -12.71 -5.81
CA ILE A 5 9.63 -12.65 -6.38
C ILE A 5 9.14 -14.09 -6.58
N PRO A 6 8.12 -14.58 -5.85
CA PRO A 6 7.63 -15.93 -6.03
C PRO A 6 6.89 -16.12 -7.36
N ASN A 7 7.03 -17.31 -7.97
CA ASN A 7 6.30 -17.69 -9.18
C ASN A 7 4.87 -18.19 -8.87
N GLU A 8 4.07 -18.44 -9.91
CA GLU A 8 2.67 -18.89 -9.73
C GLU A 8 2.55 -20.22 -8.98
N ASP A 9 3.46 -21.17 -9.20
CA ASP A 9 3.45 -22.45 -8.49
C ASP A 9 3.64 -22.25 -6.98
N TRP A 10 4.51 -21.33 -6.59
CA TRP A 10 4.68 -20.96 -5.19
C TRP A 10 3.40 -20.34 -4.64
N TRP A 11 2.78 -19.39 -5.37
CA TRP A 11 1.54 -18.74 -4.94
C TRP A 11 0.39 -19.73 -4.78
N ASN A 12 0.26 -20.71 -5.69
CA ASN A 12 -0.75 -21.75 -5.60
C ASN A 12 -0.58 -22.59 -4.34
N ARG A 13 0.64 -23.03 -4.01
CA ARG A 13 0.93 -23.76 -2.76
C ARG A 13 0.72 -22.90 -1.52
N ALA A 14 1.05 -21.61 -1.60
CA ALA A 14 0.89 -20.67 -0.48
C ALA A 14 -0.58 -20.57 -0.02
N THR A 15 -1.57 -20.76 -0.91
CA THR A 15 -3.01 -20.72 -0.54
C THR A 15 -3.45 -21.76 0.49
N THR A 16 -2.63 -22.79 0.74
CA THR A 16 -2.84 -23.83 1.76
C THR A 16 -1.71 -23.86 2.80
N SER A 17 -0.91 -22.80 2.91
CA SER A 17 0.18 -22.70 3.88
C SER A 17 -0.33 -22.80 5.32
N THR A 18 0.47 -23.42 6.20
CA THR A 18 0.24 -23.42 7.65
C THR A 18 0.52 -22.04 8.27
N ASP A 19 1.38 -21.24 7.65
CA ASP A 19 1.58 -19.84 8.02
C ASP A 19 0.39 -19.00 7.55
N ASN A 20 -0.32 -18.41 8.51
CA ASN A 20 -1.56 -17.67 8.26
C ASN A 20 -1.33 -16.46 7.36
N SER A 21 -0.29 -15.67 7.61
CA SER A 21 0.00 -14.45 6.85
C SER A 21 0.30 -14.76 5.38
N THR A 22 1.12 -15.77 5.13
CA THR A 22 1.42 -16.28 3.77
C THR A 22 0.15 -16.79 3.08
N ARG A 23 -0.64 -17.59 3.79
CA ARG A 23 -1.89 -18.16 3.25
C ARG A 23 -2.89 -17.06 2.87
N ASN A 24 -3.08 -16.11 3.78
CA ASN A 24 -4.01 -15.01 3.62
C ASN A 24 -3.59 -14.11 2.46
N LEU A 25 -2.31 -13.73 2.38
CA LEU A 25 -1.78 -12.91 1.29
C LEU A 25 -1.94 -13.61 -0.07
N ALA A 26 -1.69 -14.92 -0.15
CA ALA A 26 -1.88 -15.69 -1.38
C ALA A 26 -3.35 -15.74 -1.84
N GLN A 27 -4.28 -15.90 -0.91
CA GLN A 27 -5.72 -15.88 -1.20
C GLN A 27 -6.18 -14.50 -1.65
N VAL A 28 -5.74 -13.44 -0.95
CA VAL A 28 -6.03 -12.04 -1.31
C VAL A 28 -5.51 -11.72 -2.70
N ARG A 29 -4.24 -12.05 -2.98
CA ARG A 29 -3.63 -11.89 -4.30
C ARG A 29 -4.51 -12.50 -5.39
N LYS A 30 -4.88 -13.77 -5.24
CA LYS A 30 -5.66 -14.51 -6.23
C LYS A 30 -7.01 -13.86 -6.51
N ARG A 31 -7.72 -13.40 -5.47
CA ARG A 31 -9.03 -12.74 -5.65
C ARG A 31 -8.88 -11.34 -6.25
N MET A 32 -7.88 -10.58 -5.81
CA MET A 32 -7.63 -9.22 -6.27
C MET A 32 -7.19 -9.16 -7.75
N GLN A 33 -6.43 -10.15 -8.23
CA GLN A 33 -6.05 -10.26 -9.65
C GLN A 33 -7.27 -10.29 -10.58
N ASN A 34 -8.34 -10.97 -10.17
CA ASN A 34 -9.54 -11.11 -10.99
C ASN A 34 -10.36 -9.81 -11.12
N VAL A 35 -10.21 -8.89 -10.16
CA VAL A 35 -11.05 -7.67 -10.09
C VAL A 35 -10.32 -6.41 -10.56
N SER A 36 -9.00 -6.32 -10.35
CA SER A 36 -8.24 -5.14 -10.78
C SER A 36 -7.94 -5.15 -12.28
N GLY A 37 -7.86 -6.33 -12.89
CA GLY A 37 -7.46 -6.49 -14.28
C GLY A 37 -6.00 -6.09 -14.57
N LEU A 38 -5.20 -5.88 -13.52
CA LEU A 38 -3.79 -5.48 -13.62
C LEU A 38 -2.87 -6.70 -13.63
N SER A 39 -1.80 -6.62 -14.42
CA SER A 39 -0.69 -7.57 -14.34
C SER A 39 0.30 -7.12 -13.28
N TYR A 40 0.30 -7.79 -12.14
CA TYR A 40 1.19 -7.47 -11.03
C TYR A 40 1.78 -8.71 -10.35
N SER A 41 2.94 -8.51 -9.73
CA SER A 41 3.59 -9.48 -8.83
C SER A 41 3.60 -8.95 -7.40
N ILE A 42 3.67 -9.85 -6.43
CA ILE A 42 3.88 -9.49 -5.03
C ILE A 42 5.22 -10.05 -4.57
N ALA A 43 5.97 -9.29 -3.81
CA ALA A 43 7.14 -9.77 -3.08
C ALA A 43 7.07 -9.43 -1.60
N VAL A 44 7.81 -10.18 -0.79
CA VAL A 44 7.95 -9.93 0.65
C VAL A 44 9.42 -9.66 0.97
N THR A 45 9.71 -8.55 1.65
CA THR A 45 11.05 -8.19 2.11
C THR A 45 11.20 -8.42 3.61
N ARG A 46 12.39 -8.85 4.02
CA ARG A 46 12.71 -9.08 5.44
C ARG A 46 13.11 -7.78 6.14
N GLU A 47 12.14 -6.92 6.35
CA GLU A 47 12.28 -5.65 7.07
C GLU A 47 11.25 -5.58 8.21
N LYS A 48 11.65 -5.00 9.36
CA LYS A 48 10.79 -4.89 10.54
C LYS A 48 9.82 -3.71 10.50
N GLU A 49 10.09 -2.73 9.64
CA GLU A 49 9.21 -1.58 9.44
C GLU A 49 7.88 -2.05 8.88
N ILE A 50 6.78 -1.40 9.27
CA ILE A 50 5.45 -1.67 8.72
C ILE A 50 5.33 -0.87 7.42
N ASN A 51 5.42 -1.54 6.27
CA ASN A 51 5.34 -0.88 4.98
C ASN A 51 4.80 -1.79 3.86
N ALA A 52 4.16 -1.16 2.87
CA ALA A 52 3.79 -1.74 1.60
C ALA A 52 3.92 -0.65 0.52
N PHE A 53 4.42 -0.99 -0.67
CA PHE A 53 4.54 -0.02 -1.77
C PHE A 53 4.54 -0.70 -3.14
N ALA A 54 4.06 0.01 -4.16
CA ALA A 54 4.16 -0.40 -5.56
C ALA A 54 5.38 0.20 -6.27
N VAL A 55 6.02 -0.61 -7.11
CA VAL A 55 7.08 -0.20 -8.04
C VAL A 55 6.71 -0.63 -9.45
N ASN A 56 7.01 0.20 -10.44
CA ASN A 56 6.80 -0.17 -11.85
C ASN A 56 8.14 -0.42 -12.53
N GLU A 57 8.26 -1.58 -13.15
CA GLU A 57 9.41 -1.96 -13.97
C GLU A 57 8.89 -2.66 -15.23
N ASP A 58 9.25 -2.15 -16.41
CA ASP A 58 8.91 -2.71 -17.72
C ASP A 58 7.41 -3.04 -17.93
N GLY A 59 6.52 -2.16 -17.45
CA GLY A 59 5.06 -2.30 -17.59
C GLY A 59 4.43 -3.35 -16.68
N ARG A 60 5.18 -3.88 -15.71
CA ARG A 60 4.67 -4.76 -14.65
C ARG A 60 4.73 -4.04 -13.31
N THR A 61 3.66 -4.14 -12.54
CA THR A 61 3.63 -3.60 -11.17
C THR A 61 4.14 -4.66 -10.21
N LEU A 62 5.13 -4.32 -9.40
CA LEU A 62 5.59 -5.12 -8.27
C LEU A 62 5.12 -4.45 -6.98
N VAL A 63 4.22 -5.10 -6.24
CA VAL A 63 3.82 -4.66 -4.90
C VAL A 63 4.69 -5.38 -3.88
N ILE A 64 5.32 -4.63 -2.98
CA ILE A 64 6.26 -5.15 -2.01
C ILE A 64 5.68 -4.94 -0.62
N PHE A 65 5.52 -6.02 0.15
CA PHE A 65 5.20 -5.98 1.58
C PHE A 65 6.44 -6.26 2.41
N THR A 66 6.57 -5.61 3.56
CA THR A 66 7.61 -5.98 4.54
C THR A 66 7.12 -7.10 5.46
N THR A 67 8.04 -7.85 6.06
CA THR A 67 7.70 -8.80 7.12
C THR A 67 7.03 -8.10 8.31
N GLY A 68 7.45 -6.89 8.68
CA GLY A 68 6.80 -6.10 9.73
C GLY A 68 5.33 -5.80 9.44
N PHE A 69 4.97 -5.55 8.17
CA PHE A 69 3.57 -5.40 7.77
C PHE A 69 2.79 -6.70 7.96
N LEU A 70 3.36 -7.85 7.56
CA LEU A 70 2.69 -9.14 7.68
C LEU A 70 2.59 -9.64 9.12
N ASP A 71 3.55 -9.28 9.97
CA ASP A 71 3.51 -9.57 11.41
C ASP A 71 2.36 -8.81 12.08
N GLU A 72 2.13 -7.55 11.69
CA GLU A 72 1.07 -6.71 12.24
C GLU A 72 -0.32 -7.03 11.65
N PHE A 73 -0.42 -7.21 10.34
CA PHE A 73 -1.71 -7.26 9.62
C PHE A 73 -1.97 -8.55 8.85
N GLY A 74 -1.02 -9.49 8.78
CA GLY A 74 -1.15 -10.67 7.92
C GLY A 74 -2.30 -11.63 8.28
N ASN A 75 -2.82 -11.55 9.50
CA ASN A 75 -4.00 -12.29 9.92
C ASN A 75 -5.33 -11.63 9.51
N ASP A 76 -5.30 -10.41 8.97
CA ASP A 76 -6.49 -9.64 8.57
C ASP A 76 -6.56 -9.51 7.04
N GLN A 77 -7.34 -10.40 6.40
CA GLN A 77 -7.47 -10.42 4.95
C GLN A 77 -8.09 -9.14 4.36
N ASP A 78 -8.94 -8.44 5.11
CA ASP A 78 -9.53 -7.19 4.62
C ASP A 78 -8.46 -6.10 4.57
N VAL A 79 -7.61 -5.99 5.61
CA VAL A 79 -6.48 -5.04 5.62
C VAL A 79 -5.53 -5.35 4.46
N LEU A 80 -5.13 -6.62 4.30
CA LEU A 80 -4.29 -7.05 3.18
C LEU A 80 -4.90 -6.65 1.83
N ALA A 81 -6.20 -6.86 1.64
CA ALA A 81 -6.91 -6.56 0.39
C ALA A 81 -7.02 -5.06 0.13
N THR A 82 -7.37 -4.26 1.15
CA THR A 82 -7.47 -2.81 1.01
C THR A 82 -6.11 -2.16 0.77
N THR A 83 -5.05 -2.62 1.43
CA THR A 83 -3.69 -2.12 1.20
C THR A 83 -3.18 -2.52 -0.19
N LEU A 84 -3.35 -3.79 -0.60
CA LEU A 84 -2.98 -4.19 -1.96
C LEU A 84 -3.76 -3.40 -3.01
N GLY A 85 -5.06 -3.20 -2.80
CA GLY A 85 -5.91 -2.39 -3.68
C GLY A 85 -5.43 -0.95 -3.79
N HIS A 86 -5.06 -0.33 -2.66
CA HIS A 86 -4.51 1.03 -2.58
C HIS A 86 -3.24 1.19 -3.43
N GLU A 87 -2.27 0.30 -3.25
CA GLU A 87 -1.01 0.31 -4.00
C GLU A 87 -1.23 0.13 -5.51
N LEU A 88 -2.13 -0.79 -5.88
CA LEU A 88 -2.50 -1.00 -7.28
C LEU A 88 -3.27 0.19 -7.88
N ALA A 89 -4.05 0.91 -7.06
CA ALA A 89 -4.82 2.06 -7.51
C ALA A 89 -3.90 3.24 -7.84
N HIS A 90 -2.88 3.50 -7.01
CA HIS A 90 -1.83 4.46 -7.34
C HIS A 90 -1.20 4.18 -8.70
N HIS A 91 -0.92 2.91 -9.01
CA HIS A 91 -0.41 2.53 -10.33
C HIS A 91 -1.44 2.81 -11.43
N LYS A 92 -2.67 2.31 -11.27
CA LYS A 92 -3.73 2.43 -12.29
C LYS A 92 -4.05 3.88 -12.65
N LEU A 93 -3.97 4.78 -11.68
CA LEU A 93 -4.27 6.20 -11.82
C LEU A 93 -3.05 7.04 -12.27
N GLY A 94 -1.91 6.40 -12.52
CA GLY A 94 -0.67 7.07 -12.93
C GLY A 94 -0.04 7.91 -11.83
N HIS A 95 -0.37 7.68 -10.56
CA HIS A 95 0.22 8.40 -9.43
C HIS A 95 1.71 8.08 -9.32
N THR A 96 2.10 6.84 -9.64
CA THR A 96 3.49 6.38 -9.62
C THR A 96 4.33 6.80 -10.85
N ASP A 97 3.77 7.59 -11.78
CA ASP A 97 4.47 8.00 -13.00
C ASP A 97 5.58 9.01 -12.67
N LYS A 98 6.82 8.72 -13.11
CA LYS A 98 8.01 9.52 -12.75
C LYS A 98 7.87 10.99 -13.13
N SER A 99 7.33 11.32 -14.29
CA SER A 99 7.13 12.71 -14.73
C SER A 99 6.14 13.48 -13.86
N ARG A 100 5.08 12.82 -13.38
CA ARG A 100 4.12 13.41 -12.44
C ARG A 100 4.75 13.58 -11.07
N GLN A 101 5.52 12.60 -10.61
CA GLN A 101 6.22 12.64 -9.32
C GLN A 101 7.29 13.74 -9.28
N GLU A 102 8.06 13.94 -10.36
CA GLU A 102 8.99 15.08 -10.48
C GLU A 102 8.24 16.42 -10.42
N SER A 103 7.07 16.51 -11.04
CA SER A 103 6.24 17.72 -11.01
C SER A 103 5.68 18.02 -9.61
N VAL A 104 5.21 16.99 -8.89
CA VAL A 104 4.72 17.10 -7.51
C VAL A 104 5.86 17.48 -6.56
N ALA A 105 7.01 16.82 -6.68
CA ALA A 105 8.20 17.14 -5.90
C ALA A 105 8.67 18.58 -6.14
N PHE A 106 8.66 19.04 -7.41
CA PHE A 106 8.98 20.42 -7.75
C PHE A 106 8.00 21.41 -7.11
N ALA A 107 6.69 21.17 -7.21
CA ALA A 107 5.66 22.02 -6.59
C ALA A 107 5.78 22.08 -5.05
N GLN A 108 6.07 20.95 -4.41
CA GLN A 108 6.33 20.89 -2.97
C GLN A 108 7.60 21.65 -2.60
N SER A 109 8.69 21.46 -3.35
CA SER A 109 9.96 22.17 -3.09
C SER A 109 9.84 23.69 -3.24
N ALA A 110 9.07 24.17 -4.23
CA ALA A 110 8.80 25.60 -4.42
C ALA A 110 7.99 26.18 -3.25
N THR A 111 7.04 25.42 -2.72
CA THR A 111 6.23 25.80 -1.56
C THR A 111 7.03 25.74 -0.26
N SER A 112 7.88 24.73 -0.10
CA SER A 112 8.81 24.54 1.03
C SER A 112 9.89 25.60 1.11
N PHE A 113 10.36 26.14 -0.03
CA PHE A 113 11.30 27.27 -0.05
C PHE A 113 10.68 28.56 0.49
N VAL A 114 9.37 28.75 0.29
CA VAL A 114 8.61 29.88 0.86
C VAL A 114 8.31 29.67 2.35
N LEU A 115 8.16 28.43 2.80
CA LEU A 115 7.82 28.07 4.19
C LEU A 115 9.02 27.61 5.05
N GLY A 116 10.26 27.70 4.55
CA GLY A 116 11.49 27.35 5.28
C GLY A 116 11.60 25.87 5.73
N THR A 117 10.74 24.98 5.24
CA THR A 117 10.66 23.59 5.70
C THR A 117 11.17 22.64 4.64
N VAL A 118 12.47 22.31 4.69
CA VAL A 118 13.09 21.32 3.80
C VAL A 118 13.01 19.94 4.46
N ALA A 119 11.91 19.22 4.22
CA ALA A 119 11.84 17.80 4.55
C ALA A 119 12.26 17.00 3.31
N ASN A 120 13.54 16.66 3.21
CA ASN A 120 14.02 15.65 2.27
C ASN A 120 13.56 14.28 2.80
N ILE A 121 12.34 13.87 2.46
CA ILE A 121 11.80 12.56 2.82
C ILE A 121 12.53 11.53 1.96
N PHE A 122 13.47 10.83 2.57
CA PHE A 122 14.20 9.72 1.96
C PHE A 122 13.53 8.44 2.45
N VAL A 123 13.08 7.57 1.55
CA VAL A 123 12.67 6.20 1.94
C VAL A 123 13.96 5.40 2.09
N PRO A 124 14.41 5.05 3.31
CA PRO A 124 15.71 4.42 3.49
C PRO A 124 15.65 2.95 3.04
N PHE A 125 15.88 2.68 1.75
CA PHE A 125 16.13 1.34 1.21
C PHE A 125 17.56 0.84 1.50
N SER A 126 18.12 1.16 2.67
CA SER A 126 19.55 1.05 2.99
C SER A 126 20.11 -0.39 2.98
N GLY A 127 19.27 -1.43 2.78
CA GLY A 127 19.69 -2.84 2.67
C GLY A 127 19.26 -3.60 1.39
N MET A 128 18.46 -3.00 0.50
CA MET A 128 17.78 -3.73 -0.59
C MET A 128 18.61 -3.65 -1.89
N LEU A 129 18.83 -4.78 -2.58
CA LEU A 129 19.33 -4.80 -3.96
C LEU A 129 18.13 -4.64 -4.89
N VAL A 130 17.53 -3.47 -4.85
CA VAL A 130 16.66 -2.98 -5.93
C VAL A 130 17.49 -2.11 -6.86
N SER A 131 17.11 -2.03 -8.13
CA SER A 131 17.83 -1.19 -9.09
C SER A 131 17.99 0.23 -8.52
N PRO A 132 19.08 0.96 -8.84
CA PRO A 132 19.29 2.32 -8.35
C PRO A 132 18.07 3.24 -8.57
N ALA A 133 17.27 2.97 -9.60
CA ALA A 133 16.03 3.67 -9.92
C ALA A 133 14.91 3.52 -8.88
N VAL A 134 14.90 2.44 -8.09
CA VAL A 134 13.94 2.22 -6.99
C VAL A 134 14.44 2.88 -5.70
N LYS A 135 15.77 2.97 -5.53
CA LYS A 135 16.38 3.61 -4.34
C LYS A 135 16.23 5.13 -4.31
N THR A 136 16.06 5.76 -5.47
CA THR A 136 16.00 7.22 -5.61
C THR A 136 14.59 7.78 -5.81
N ALA A 137 13.56 6.94 -5.88
CA ALA A 137 12.19 7.39 -6.00
C ALA A 137 11.59 7.65 -4.61
N THR A 138 11.70 8.87 -4.11
CA THR A 138 10.79 9.34 -3.05
C THR A 138 9.42 9.57 -3.69
N LEU A 139 8.48 8.67 -3.41
CA LEU A 139 7.08 8.86 -3.78
C LEU A 139 6.37 9.56 -2.63
N THR A 140 5.91 10.79 -2.87
CA THR A 140 5.03 11.50 -1.94
C THR A 140 3.73 11.81 -2.66
N PHE A 141 2.63 11.28 -2.17
CA PHE A 141 1.32 11.50 -2.76
C PHE A 141 0.61 12.68 -2.10
N ASN A 142 -0.10 13.46 -2.90
CA ASN A 142 -0.94 14.54 -2.36
C ASN A 142 -2.27 13.97 -1.81
N ARG A 143 -3.08 14.81 -1.15
CA ARG A 143 -4.34 14.36 -0.54
C ARG A 143 -5.37 13.85 -1.55
N GLU A 144 -5.41 14.41 -2.75
CA GLU A 144 -6.32 13.97 -3.81
C GLU A 144 -5.88 12.61 -4.36
N ASP A 145 -4.57 12.41 -4.56
CA ASP A 145 -4.00 11.13 -4.99
C ASP A 145 -4.36 10.00 -4.00
N GLU A 146 -4.24 10.25 -2.70
CA GLU A 146 -4.61 9.31 -1.64
C GLU A 146 -6.12 9.00 -1.63
N ARG A 147 -6.98 10.03 -1.82
CA ARG A 147 -8.44 9.85 -1.89
C ARG A 147 -8.85 8.96 -3.05
N ASP A 148 -8.28 9.20 -4.23
CA ASP A 148 -8.59 8.42 -5.43
C ASP A 148 -8.09 6.98 -5.28
N ALA A 149 -6.89 6.80 -4.71
CA ALA A 149 -6.32 5.48 -4.44
C ALA A 149 -7.15 4.69 -3.40
N ASP A 150 -7.56 5.33 -2.30
CA ASP A 150 -8.42 4.75 -1.28
C ASP A 150 -9.77 4.31 -1.86
N ALA A 151 -10.42 5.17 -2.65
CA ALA A 151 -11.73 4.90 -3.23
C ALA A 151 -11.69 3.70 -4.19
N LEU A 152 -10.72 3.67 -5.11
CA LEU A 152 -10.58 2.59 -6.07
C LEU A 152 -10.07 1.29 -5.41
N GLY A 153 -9.12 1.40 -4.47
CA GLY A 153 -8.58 0.27 -3.72
C GLY A 153 -9.64 -0.44 -2.89
N MET A 154 -10.47 0.32 -2.16
CA MET A 154 -11.63 -0.22 -1.45
C MET A 154 -12.64 -0.83 -2.42
N GLN A 155 -12.88 -0.20 -3.57
CA GLN A 155 -13.78 -0.76 -4.60
C GLN A 155 -13.33 -2.14 -5.06
N TRP A 156 -12.04 -2.33 -5.35
CA TRP A 156 -11.52 -3.64 -5.73
C TRP A 156 -11.58 -4.65 -4.57
N ALA A 157 -11.22 -4.24 -3.35
CA ALA A 157 -11.35 -5.12 -2.18
C ALA A 157 -12.80 -5.62 -2.02
N MET A 158 -13.78 -4.73 -2.15
CA MET A 158 -15.21 -5.05 -2.12
C MET A 158 -15.63 -6.02 -3.23
N GLN A 159 -15.17 -5.78 -4.46
CA GLN A 159 -15.43 -6.67 -5.60
C GLN A 159 -14.79 -8.05 -5.42
N ALA A 160 -13.65 -8.13 -4.74
CA ALA A 160 -12.97 -9.38 -4.39
C ALA A 160 -13.59 -10.10 -3.18
N GLY A 161 -14.64 -9.52 -2.57
CA GLY A 161 -15.37 -10.09 -1.44
C GLY A 161 -14.77 -9.77 -0.06
N TYR A 162 -13.94 -8.74 0.04
CA TYR A 162 -13.37 -8.25 1.29
C TYR A 162 -14.08 -7.00 1.79
N SER A 163 -14.03 -6.75 3.10
CA SER A 163 -14.67 -5.58 3.71
C SER A 163 -13.85 -4.31 3.46
N PRO A 164 -14.48 -3.16 3.12
CA PRO A 164 -13.77 -1.88 3.05
C PRO A 164 -13.28 -1.43 4.44
N CYS A 165 -13.79 -2.02 5.53
CA CYS A 165 -13.34 -1.74 6.89
C CYS A 165 -11.90 -2.21 7.18
N GLY A 166 -11.25 -2.96 6.27
CA GLY A 166 -9.81 -3.18 6.32
C GLY A 166 -9.03 -1.86 6.34
N SER A 167 -9.41 -0.89 5.49
CA SER A 167 -8.75 0.41 5.43
C SER A 167 -8.89 1.20 6.73
N TYR A 168 -10.08 1.15 7.35
CA TYR A 168 -10.32 1.74 8.67
C TYR A 168 -9.39 1.13 9.74
N ARG A 169 -9.32 -0.20 9.82
CA ARG A 169 -8.50 -0.88 10.83
C ARG A 169 -7.02 -0.61 10.64
N PHE A 170 -6.56 -0.57 9.40
CA PHE A 170 -5.21 -0.18 9.05
C PHE A 170 -4.91 1.25 9.53
N ALA A 171 -5.70 2.24 9.11
CA ALA A 171 -5.48 3.65 9.48
C ALA A 171 -5.56 3.89 10.99
N LYS A 172 -6.51 3.25 11.68
CA LYS A 172 -6.62 3.29 13.14
C LYS A 172 -5.36 2.75 13.81
N ARG A 173 -4.89 1.58 13.38
CA ARG A 173 -3.70 0.95 13.95
C ARG A 173 -2.43 1.76 13.71
N MET A 174 -2.26 2.31 12.51
CA MET A 174 -1.12 3.18 12.20
C MET A 174 -1.13 4.47 13.01
N THR A 175 -2.33 5.01 13.30
CA THR A 175 -2.49 6.18 14.19
C THR A 175 -2.11 5.84 15.64
N GLU A 176 -2.51 4.67 16.14
CA GLU A 176 -2.18 4.20 17.50
C GLU A 176 -0.68 3.93 17.70
N LEU A 177 -0.01 3.40 16.67
CA LEU A 177 1.43 3.13 16.69
C LEU A 177 2.30 4.40 16.66
N GLY A 178 1.75 5.52 16.15
CA GLY A 178 2.45 6.80 16.07
C GLY A 178 3.69 6.80 15.15
N GLN A 179 4.46 7.89 15.19
CA GLN A 179 5.64 8.10 14.32
C GLN A 179 6.89 7.28 14.71
N GLY A 180 6.75 6.09 15.31
CA GLY A 180 7.88 5.21 15.66
C GLY A 180 8.13 4.13 14.61
N THR A 181 7.36 3.05 14.68
CA THR A 181 7.50 1.87 13.82
C THR A 181 6.81 2.01 12.45
N ALA A 182 5.97 3.04 12.30
CA ALA A 182 5.15 3.32 11.12
C ALA A 182 5.69 4.46 10.24
N VAL A 183 6.87 5.02 10.57
CA VAL A 183 7.40 6.25 9.94
C VAL A 183 7.46 6.15 8.43
N THR A 184 7.94 5.02 7.90
CA THR A 184 8.23 4.91 6.48
C THR A 184 6.95 4.91 5.64
N PHE A 185 5.91 4.19 6.06
CA PHE A 185 4.62 4.22 5.38
C PHE A 185 3.93 5.59 5.56
N LEU A 186 3.93 6.15 6.77
CA LEU A 186 3.29 7.45 7.05
C LEU A 186 3.98 8.63 6.36
N SER A 187 5.25 8.47 5.99
CA SER A 187 6.03 9.49 5.28
C SER A 187 5.68 9.57 3.79
N THR A 188 5.27 8.47 3.16
CA THR A 188 4.83 8.45 1.75
C THR A 188 3.30 8.53 1.62
N HIS A 189 2.58 7.99 2.60
CA HIS A 189 1.12 7.99 2.70
C HIS A 189 0.67 8.64 4.02
N PRO A 190 0.46 9.96 4.05
CA PRO A 190 0.00 10.65 5.26
C PRO A 190 -1.37 10.10 5.68
N VAL A 191 -1.41 9.32 6.76
CA VAL A 191 -2.68 8.87 7.33
C VAL A 191 -3.36 10.05 8.01
N ASN A 192 -4.59 10.32 7.59
CA ASN A 192 -5.48 11.29 8.22
C ASN A 192 -6.75 10.59 8.73
N THR A 193 -7.50 11.26 9.59
CA THR A 193 -8.79 10.77 10.07
C THR A 193 -9.80 10.57 8.93
N GLU A 194 -9.61 11.30 7.83
CA GLU A 194 -10.43 11.23 6.63
C GLU A 194 -10.46 9.83 6.02
N ARG A 195 -9.33 9.09 6.01
CA ARG A 195 -9.29 7.70 5.50
C ARG A 195 -10.24 6.79 6.28
N MET A 196 -10.25 6.94 7.61
CA MET A 196 -11.15 6.18 8.48
C MET A 196 -12.62 6.55 8.23
N GLU A 197 -12.93 7.84 8.12
CA GLU A 197 -14.28 8.34 7.84
C GLU A 197 -14.80 7.87 6.46
N ASN A 198 -13.93 7.89 5.45
CA ASN A 198 -14.26 7.45 4.10
C ASN A 198 -14.54 5.94 4.07
N ALA A 199 -13.71 5.12 4.72
CA ALA A 199 -13.93 3.68 4.81
C ALA A 199 -15.25 3.35 5.53
N ASP A 200 -15.55 4.03 6.63
CA ASP A 200 -16.81 3.87 7.36
C ASP A 200 -18.03 4.32 6.53
N THR A 201 -17.91 5.42 5.80
CA THR A 201 -18.95 5.92 4.89
C THR A 201 -19.25 4.91 3.78
N VAL A 202 -18.21 4.37 3.14
CA VAL A 202 -18.35 3.35 2.09
C VAL A 202 -19.01 2.09 2.65
N ALA A 203 -18.60 1.64 3.85
CA ALA A 203 -19.19 0.49 4.51
C ALA A 203 -20.69 0.69 4.83
N LYS A 204 -21.06 1.87 5.34
CA LYS A 204 -22.46 2.21 5.65
C LYS A 204 -23.33 2.25 4.39
N GLN A 205 -22.84 2.90 3.34
CA GLN A 205 -23.61 3.08 2.11
C GLN A 205 -23.77 1.78 1.32
N LYS A 206 -22.71 0.99 1.17
CA LYS A 206 -22.73 -0.21 0.30
C LYS A 206 -23.10 -1.49 1.03
N TYR A 207 -22.79 -1.61 2.31
CA TYR A 207 -22.95 -2.84 3.08
C TYR A 207 -23.89 -2.70 4.27
N LYS A 208 -24.44 -1.50 4.54
CA LYS A 208 -25.29 -1.21 5.70
C LYS A 208 -24.64 -1.64 7.02
N MET A 209 -23.31 -1.53 7.09
CA MET A 209 -22.49 -1.85 8.28
C MET A 209 -21.63 -0.66 8.68
N SER A 210 -21.19 -0.63 9.94
CA SER A 210 -20.26 0.36 10.48
C SER A 210 -18.88 -0.26 10.65
N CYS A 211 -17.82 0.47 10.29
CA CYS A 211 -16.43 0.08 10.60
C CYS A 211 -16.06 0.47 12.03
N VAL A 212 -16.76 1.47 12.58
CA VAL A 212 -16.70 1.81 14.00
C VAL A 212 -17.57 0.81 14.76
N LYS A 213 -16.93 -0.01 15.63
CA LYS A 213 -17.63 -0.84 16.61
C LYS A 213 -17.93 -0.04 17.86
#